data_AF-A0A6H5IFI8-F1
#
_entry.id   AF-A0A6H5IFI8-F1
#
_cell.length_a   1.000
_cell.length_b   1.000
_cell.length_c   1.000
_cell.angle_alpha   90.00
_cell.angle_beta   90.00
_cell.angle_gamma   90.00
#
_symmetry.space_group_name_H-M   'P 1'
#
loop_
_entity.id
_entity.type
_entity.pdbx_description
1 polymer ?
#
loop_
_entity_poly.entity_id
_entity_poly.type
_entity_poly.pdbx_seq_one_letter_code
_entity_poly.pdbx_strand_id
1 'polypeptide(L)'
;MISHVTTLANSIIGVSVLAMPFCFKQCGIILATLMLLLSSIFSRLACHFLIKSAVMSRRRNFEFLAFHAFGLMGKCIVELCIIGFLFGTCIAYFVVAGDLGPQIVGGVIDKRPEDIRTSFLITTGIFIVLPLGLLRNIDSLANVSTASIAFYIIFVLKVVGESTHHIIAGDWFDKVNFWRPAGLLQCIPIFSLALFCQTQLFEIYESMSNPTLEKMNQVVKGALNICTGVYLCVGLFGYIAFCAQPFTGNILMSFEPSLTSEIIKIGFVLSVAFSFPLVIFPCRASLNSLLFKQGYTYDVAASYISETRFRCLTSLIVLVALSVGILIPNIEFVLGIVGSTIGVIICLIFPAMFFISISIKNTNERLLAQVMVFIGVWMMILGTYANLYAMEQSSNLKSTTDKLPRQINDLPKIIDHDSFIKPDEIVKQINDYKKIIPKASRSKPIVPNIAKNDKNARKEPPVPVERLPKPDKKIEVLKLKSDSINIVAQPAVNIINDKIDKNIVKETEEAYKSLKKTKSVDTPLKTMLMKNP
;
A
#
# COMPACT_ATOMS: atom_id res chain seq x y z
N MET A 1 -20.71 -20.88 -14.41
CA MET A 1 -19.66 -19.88 -14.75
C MET A 1 -19.66 -18.70 -13.78
N ILE A 2 -20.77 -17.96 -13.63
CA ILE A 2 -20.86 -16.82 -12.69
C ILE A 2 -20.39 -17.17 -11.27
N SER A 3 -20.84 -18.32 -10.73
CA SER A 3 -20.48 -18.76 -9.37
C SER A 3 -18.98 -19.00 -9.17
N HIS A 4 -18.29 -19.56 -10.17
CA HIS A 4 -16.83 -19.74 -10.12
C HIS A 4 -16.10 -18.40 -10.21
N VAL A 5 -16.63 -17.45 -11.00
CA VAL A 5 -16.08 -16.09 -11.10
C VAL A 5 -16.21 -15.35 -9.77
N THR A 6 -17.37 -15.42 -9.11
CA THR A 6 -17.60 -14.76 -7.82
C THR A 6 -16.79 -15.40 -6.71
N THR A 7 -16.66 -16.73 -6.69
CA THR A 7 -15.82 -17.45 -5.73
C THR A 7 -14.34 -17.07 -5.89
N LEU A 8 -13.84 -17.05 -7.13
CA LEU A 8 -12.47 -16.63 -7.42
C LEU A 8 -12.25 -15.16 -7.06
N ALA A 9 -13.20 -14.27 -7.39
CA ALA A 9 -13.11 -12.86 -7.05
C ALA A 9 -13.13 -12.63 -5.53
N ASN A 10 -13.95 -13.37 -4.79
CA ASN A 10 -13.99 -13.30 -3.33
C ASN A 10 -12.64 -13.68 -2.70
N SER A 11 -11.96 -14.70 -3.25
CA SER A 11 -10.62 -15.11 -2.79
C SER A 11 -9.53 -14.07 -3.06
N ILE A 12 -9.71 -13.23 -4.10
CA ILE A 12 -8.75 -12.18 -4.48
C ILE A 12 -8.96 -10.92 -3.62
N ILE A 13 -10.19 -10.39 -3.55
CA ILE A 13 -10.47 -9.05 -2.96
C ILE A 13 -9.98 -8.98 -1.51
N GLY A 14 -10.45 -9.93 -0.69
CA GLY A 14 -10.06 -10.18 0.70
C GLY A 14 -9.55 -8.97 1.47
N VAL A 15 -8.42 -9.15 2.13
CA VAL A 15 -7.76 -8.12 2.96
C VAL A 15 -6.97 -7.10 2.13
N SER A 16 -6.53 -7.47 0.93
CA SER A 16 -5.72 -6.61 0.05
C SER A 16 -6.42 -5.32 -0.38
N VAL A 17 -7.76 -5.32 -0.46
CA VAL A 17 -8.53 -4.12 -0.81
C VAL A 17 -8.28 -2.95 0.16
N LEU A 18 -8.02 -3.25 1.44
CA LEU A 18 -7.82 -2.24 2.49
C LEU A 18 -6.52 -1.46 2.32
N ALA A 19 -5.51 -2.08 1.71
CA ALA A 19 -4.19 -1.49 1.47
C ALA A 19 -4.14 -0.67 0.16
N MET A 20 -5.16 -0.74 -0.69
CA MET A 20 -5.16 -0.04 -1.98
C MET A 20 -5.01 1.47 -1.85
N PRO A 21 -5.75 2.18 -0.96
CA PRO A 21 -5.58 3.62 -0.79
C PRO A 21 -4.16 4.01 -0.36
N PHE A 22 -3.53 3.18 0.49
CA PHE A 22 -2.15 3.37 0.90
C PHE A 22 -1.19 3.27 -0.29
N CYS A 23 -1.37 2.27 -1.15
CA CYS A 23 -0.56 2.13 -2.35
C CYS A 23 -0.73 3.32 -3.31
N PHE A 24 -1.94 3.86 -3.45
CA PHE A 24 -2.21 5.07 -4.25
C PHE A 24 -1.54 6.31 -3.65
N LYS A 25 -1.53 6.43 -2.33
CA LYS A 25 -0.82 7.51 -1.63
C LYS A 25 0.71 7.45 -1.83
N GLN A 26 1.28 6.24 -1.80
CA GLN A 26 2.73 6.06 -1.91
C GLN A 26 3.26 6.17 -3.35
N CYS A 27 2.51 5.66 -4.33
CA CYS A 27 2.91 5.68 -5.75
C CYS A 27 2.39 6.89 -6.52
N GLY A 28 1.32 7.51 -6.03
CA GLY A 28 0.50 8.45 -6.78
C GLY A 28 -0.52 7.77 -7.69
N ILE A 29 -1.58 8.51 -8.04
CA ILE A 29 -2.77 7.97 -8.72
C ILE A 29 -2.44 7.30 -10.07
N ILE A 30 -1.66 7.99 -10.91
CA ILE A 30 -1.37 7.51 -12.28
C ILE A 30 -0.50 6.25 -12.22
N LEU A 31 0.55 6.29 -11.41
CA LEU A 31 1.49 5.18 -11.28
C LEU A 31 0.84 3.97 -10.62
N ALA A 32 0.03 4.16 -9.56
CA ALA A 32 -0.73 3.09 -8.92
C ALA A 32 -1.72 2.41 -9.87
N THR A 33 -2.45 3.21 -10.67
CA THR A 33 -3.37 2.71 -11.70
C THR A 33 -2.62 1.87 -12.73
N LEU A 34 -1.49 2.35 -13.25
CA LEU A 34 -0.66 1.60 -14.18
C LEU A 34 -0.16 0.28 -13.56
N MET A 35 0.30 0.31 -12.31
CA MET A 35 0.79 -0.88 -11.62
C MET A 35 -0.31 -1.92 -11.39
N LEU A 36 -1.53 -1.50 -11.02
CA LEU A 36 -2.67 -2.42 -10.89
C LEU A 36 -3.01 -3.08 -12.24
N LEU A 37 -3.03 -2.33 -13.33
CA LEU A 37 -3.30 -2.86 -14.67
C LEU A 37 -2.21 -3.84 -15.12
N LEU A 38 -0.93 -3.50 -14.88
CA LEU A 38 0.20 -4.37 -15.19
C LEU A 38 0.16 -5.66 -14.35
N SER A 39 -0.10 -5.53 -13.04
CA SER A 39 -0.28 -6.69 -12.14
C SER A 39 -1.42 -7.60 -12.62
N SER A 40 -2.55 -7.03 -13.04
CA SER A 40 -3.68 -7.78 -13.61
C SER A 40 -3.30 -8.54 -14.90
N ILE A 41 -2.46 -7.94 -15.76
CA ILE A 41 -1.92 -8.61 -16.95
C ILE A 41 -1.01 -9.78 -16.52
N PHE A 42 -0.06 -9.54 -15.62
CA PHE A 42 0.86 -10.59 -15.15
C PHE A 42 0.14 -11.73 -14.44
N SER A 43 -0.84 -11.45 -13.59
CA SER A 43 -1.67 -12.49 -12.96
C SER A 43 -2.41 -13.31 -14.00
N ARG A 44 -3.01 -12.68 -15.04
CA ARG A 44 -3.67 -13.44 -16.14
C ARG A 44 -2.69 -14.36 -16.86
N LEU A 45 -1.49 -13.88 -17.18
CA LEU A 45 -0.46 -14.67 -17.85
C LEU A 45 0.03 -15.83 -16.97
N ALA A 46 0.25 -15.57 -15.68
CA ALA A 46 0.66 -16.59 -14.74
C ALA A 46 -0.40 -17.69 -14.60
N CYS A 47 -1.67 -17.31 -14.43
CA CYS A 47 -2.78 -18.25 -14.38
C CYS A 47 -2.88 -19.06 -15.68
N HIS A 48 -2.72 -18.42 -16.83
CA HIS A 48 -2.72 -19.10 -18.13
C HIS A 48 -1.59 -20.15 -18.22
N PHE A 49 -0.36 -19.78 -17.86
CA PHE A 49 0.78 -20.69 -17.86
C PHE A 49 0.60 -21.85 -16.87
N LEU A 50 0.03 -21.59 -15.70
CA LEU A 50 -0.24 -22.62 -14.70
C LEU A 50 -1.24 -23.66 -15.23
N ILE A 51 -2.41 -23.22 -15.71
CA ILE A 51 -3.44 -24.13 -16.21
C ILE A 51 -2.98 -24.85 -17.47
N LYS A 52 -2.29 -24.16 -18.38
CA LYS A 52 -1.74 -24.78 -19.59
C LYS A 52 -0.73 -25.88 -19.25
N SER A 53 0.16 -25.63 -18.30
CA SER A 53 1.12 -26.62 -17.79
C SER A 53 0.42 -27.83 -17.16
N ALA A 54 -0.63 -27.59 -16.38
CA ALA A 54 -1.45 -28.64 -15.78
C ALA A 54 -2.17 -29.51 -16.82
N VAL A 55 -2.71 -28.90 -17.88
CA VAL A 55 -3.36 -29.62 -18.99
C VAL A 55 -2.33 -30.43 -19.78
N MET A 56 -1.16 -29.86 -20.09
CA MET A 56 -0.08 -30.53 -20.84
C MET A 56 0.49 -31.73 -20.08
N SER A 57 0.68 -31.62 -18.77
CA SER A 57 1.20 -32.69 -17.91
C SER A 57 0.14 -33.67 -17.41
N ARG A 58 -1.15 -33.39 -17.63
CA ARG A 58 -2.30 -34.10 -17.04
C ARG A 58 -2.24 -34.17 -15.51
N ARG A 59 -1.69 -33.15 -14.85
CA ARG A 59 -1.63 -33.02 -13.39
C ARG A 59 -2.41 -31.78 -12.95
N ARG A 60 -3.46 -31.98 -12.15
CA ARG A 60 -4.41 -30.91 -11.73
C ARG A 60 -4.21 -30.47 -10.28
N ASN A 61 -2.98 -30.52 -9.80
CA ASN A 61 -2.64 -30.10 -8.46
C ASN A 61 -1.22 -29.51 -8.49
N PHE A 62 -1.05 -28.40 -7.78
CA PHE A 62 0.15 -27.57 -7.78
C PHE A 62 1.40 -28.34 -7.35
N GLU A 63 1.27 -29.19 -6.33
CA GLU A 63 2.38 -29.98 -5.76
C GLU A 63 2.79 -31.11 -6.72
N PHE A 64 1.81 -31.77 -7.32
CA PHE A 64 2.07 -32.84 -8.30
C PHE A 64 2.62 -32.29 -9.62
N LEU A 65 2.20 -31.09 -10.01
CA LEU A 65 2.77 -30.38 -11.15
C LEU A 65 4.25 -30.05 -10.89
N ALA A 66 4.57 -29.60 -9.68
CA ALA A 66 5.95 -29.36 -9.26
C ALA A 66 6.80 -30.64 -9.21
N PHE A 67 6.24 -31.73 -8.70
CA PHE A 67 6.89 -33.04 -8.71
C PHE A 67 7.22 -33.49 -10.14
N HIS A 68 6.29 -33.30 -11.07
CA HIS A 68 6.52 -33.67 -12.47
C HIS A 68 7.55 -32.77 -13.16
N ALA A 69 7.57 -31.46 -12.87
CA ALA A 69 8.50 -30.51 -13.49
C ALA A 69 9.93 -30.61 -12.92
N PHE A 70 10.06 -30.78 -11.60
CA PHE A 70 11.32 -30.57 -10.88
C PHE A 70 11.69 -31.72 -9.93
N GLY A 71 10.94 -32.82 -9.92
CA GLY A 71 11.15 -33.95 -9.03
C GLY A 71 10.79 -33.67 -7.57
N LEU A 72 11.32 -34.50 -6.67
CA LEU A 72 10.97 -34.47 -5.24
C LEU A 72 11.39 -33.17 -4.54
N MET A 73 12.55 -32.63 -4.89
CA MET A 73 13.05 -31.37 -4.33
C MET A 73 12.16 -30.20 -4.71
N GLY A 74 11.78 -30.10 -5.98
CA GLY A 74 10.87 -29.04 -6.41
C GLY A 74 9.47 -29.18 -5.84
N LYS A 75 8.96 -30.42 -5.68
CA LYS A 75 7.71 -30.67 -4.93
C LYS A 75 7.79 -30.07 -3.51
N CYS A 76 8.82 -30.42 -2.76
CA CYS A 76 8.98 -29.98 -1.37
C CYS A 76 9.12 -28.45 -1.25
N ILE A 77 9.91 -27.82 -2.15
CA ILE A 77 10.05 -26.36 -2.19
C ILE A 77 8.70 -25.68 -2.46
N VAL A 78 7.94 -26.19 -3.42
CA VAL A 78 6.62 -25.64 -3.77
C VAL A 78 5.61 -25.82 -2.63
N GLU A 79 5.59 -26.99 -1.99
CA GLU A 79 4.76 -27.24 -0.80
C GLU A 79 5.08 -26.27 0.33
N LEU A 80 6.37 -26.09 0.66
CA LEU A 80 6.82 -25.16 1.70
C LEU A 80 6.42 -23.71 1.37
N CYS A 81 6.58 -23.29 0.11
CA CYS A 81 6.13 -21.99 -0.33
C CYS A 81 4.61 -21.84 -0.17
N ILE A 82 3.80 -22.78 -0.66
CA ILE A 82 2.32 -22.72 -0.53
C ILE A 82 1.90 -22.62 0.93
N ILE A 83 2.49 -23.45 1.80
CA ILE A 83 2.26 -23.39 3.24
C ILE A 83 2.59 -21.99 3.77
N GLY A 84 3.81 -21.51 3.56
CA GLY A 84 4.26 -20.20 4.05
C GLY A 84 3.40 -19.03 3.54
N PHE A 85 2.98 -19.09 2.28
CA PHE A 85 2.09 -18.10 1.68
C PHE A 85 0.70 -18.09 2.32
N LEU A 86 0.06 -19.25 2.45
CA LEU A 86 -1.28 -19.36 3.02
C LEU A 86 -1.27 -19.04 4.52
N PHE A 87 -0.19 -19.37 5.24
CA PHE A 87 0.05 -18.89 6.60
C PHE A 87 0.16 -17.37 6.63
N GLY A 88 0.93 -16.75 5.73
CA GLY A 88 1.03 -15.30 5.59
C GLY A 88 -0.33 -14.62 5.38
N THR A 89 -1.18 -15.20 4.54
CA THR A 89 -2.56 -14.73 4.32
C THR A 89 -3.41 -14.85 5.60
N CYS A 90 -3.33 -15.97 6.33
CA CYS A 90 -4.03 -16.14 7.60
C CYS A 90 -3.56 -15.11 8.65
N ILE A 91 -2.26 -14.81 8.70
CA ILE A 91 -1.70 -13.77 9.57
C ILE A 91 -2.28 -12.40 9.18
N ALA A 92 -2.30 -12.05 7.89
CA ALA A 92 -2.88 -10.78 7.43
C ALA A 92 -4.36 -10.65 7.82
N TYR A 93 -5.13 -11.75 7.76
CA TYR A 93 -6.52 -11.79 8.18
C TYR A 93 -6.68 -11.53 9.68
N PHE A 94 -5.85 -12.15 10.52
CA PHE A 94 -5.84 -11.84 11.94
C PHE A 94 -5.41 -10.40 12.21
N VAL A 95 -4.36 -9.88 11.56
CA VAL A 95 -3.92 -8.49 11.77
C VAL A 95 -5.06 -7.50 11.48
N VAL A 96 -5.81 -7.69 10.39
CA VAL A 96 -7.00 -6.86 10.09
C VAL A 96 -8.07 -6.98 11.16
N ALA A 97 -8.42 -8.21 11.57
CA ALA A 97 -9.40 -8.40 12.64
C ALA A 97 -8.95 -7.71 13.95
N GLY A 98 -7.66 -7.75 14.25
CA GLY A 98 -7.06 -7.10 15.41
C GLY A 98 -7.02 -5.58 15.31
N ASP A 99 -6.88 -5.01 14.10
CA ASP A 99 -6.94 -3.55 13.90
C ASP A 99 -8.36 -3.04 14.16
N LEU A 100 -9.36 -3.79 13.70
CA LEU A 100 -10.78 -3.41 13.80
C LEU A 100 -11.39 -3.71 15.18
N GLY A 101 -10.87 -4.72 15.90
CA GLY A 101 -11.39 -5.15 17.19
C GLY A 101 -11.54 -4.02 18.22
N PRO A 102 -10.48 -3.26 18.54
CA PRO A 102 -10.55 -2.12 19.46
C PRO A 102 -11.52 -1.03 19.02
N GLN A 103 -11.68 -0.80 17.71
CA GLN A 103 -12.60 0.22 17.20
C GLN A 103 -14.08 -0.20 17.33
N ILE A 104 -14.35 -1.52 17.30
CA ILE A 104 -15.71 -2.06 17.44
C ILE A 104 -16.08 -2.18 18.93
N VAL A 105 -15.14 -2.63 19.77
CA VAL A 105 -15.41 -3.01 21.17
C VAL A 105 -15.05 -1.90 22.17
N GLY A 106 -14.21 -0.94 21.78
CA GLY A 106 -13.73 0.13 22.65
C GLY A 106 -14.83 1.05 23.19
N GLY A 107 -15.99 1.12 22.53
CA GLY A 107 -17.16 1.85 23.04
C GLY A 107 -17.94 1.11 24.14
N VAL A 108 -17.71 -0.20 24.31
CA VAL A 108 -18.46 -1.07 25.24
C VAL A 108 -17.63 -1.50 26.44
N ILE A 109 -16.30 -1.58 26.29
CA ILE A 109 -15.38 -2.07 27.32
C ILE A 109 -14.33 -1.00 27.64
N ASP A 110 -14.30 -0.57 28.91
CA ASP A 110 -13.27 0.34 29.43
C ASP A 110 -11.98 -0.45 29.77
N LYS A 111 -11.22 -0.82 28.73
CA LYS A 111 -9.91 -1.49 28.84
C LYS A 111 -8.92 -0.85 27.89
N ARG A 112 -7.62 -1.11 28.13
CA ARG A 112 -6.56 -0.65 27.21
C ARG A 112 -6.77 -1.23 25.81
N PRO A 113 -6.60 -0.43 24.74
CA PRO A 113 -6.80 -0.91 23.36
C PRO A 113 -5.97 -2.14 22.99
N GLU A 114 -4.78 -2.30 23.57
CA GLU A 114 -3.88 -3.44 23.35
C GLU A 114 -4.45 -4.74 23.95
N ASP A 115 -5.03 -4.66 25.15
CA ASP A 115 -5.69 -5.78 25.81
C ASP A 115 -6.97 -6.17 25.06
N ILE A 116 -7.72 -5.17 24.58
CA ILE A 116 -8.92 -5.39 23.75
C ILE A 116 -8.53 -6.08 22.44
N ARG A 117 -7.48 -5.63 21.76
CA ARG A 117 -6.97 -6.25 20.53
C ARG A 117 -6.65 -7.72 20.77
N THR A 118 -5.83 -8.01 21.77
CA THR A 118 -5.37 -9.39 22.06
C THR A 118 -6.55 -10.27 22.45
N SER A 119 -7.43 -9.80 23.34
CA SER A 119 -8.64 -10.53 23.73
C SER A 119 -9.57 -10.76 22.54
N PHE A 120 -9.77 -9.77 21.67
CA PHE A 120 -10.63 -9.88 20.50
C PHE A 120 -10.10 -10.90 19.49
N LEU A 121 -8.78 -10.89 19.25
CA LEU A 121 -8.11 -11.86 18.38
C LEU A 121 -8.25 -13.29 18.91
N ILE A 122 -8.01 -13.50 20.20
CA ILE A 122 -8.15 -14.82 20.83
C ILE A 122 -9.60 -15.30 20.73
N THR A 123 -10.58 -14.45 21.08
CA THR A 123 -11.99 -14.80 21.00
C THR A 123 -12.41 -15.13 19.57
N THR A 124 -12.07 -14.28 18.60
CA THR A 124 -12.40 -14.50 17.19
C THR A 124 -11.70 -15.74 16.64
N GLY A 125 -10.44 -15.97 17.01
CA GLY A 125 -9.67 -17.14 16.62
C GLY A 125 -10.28 -18.45 17.12
N ILE A 126 -10.62 -18.52 18.41
CA ILE A 126 -11.09 -19.75 19.05
C ILE A 126 -12.58 -20.03 18.75
N PHE A 127 -13.44 -19.01 18.78
CA PHE A 127 -14.89 -19.21 18.70
C PHE A 127 -15.48 -19.05 17.30
N ILE A 128 -14.75 -18.40 16.38
CA ILE A 128 -15.25 -18.15 15.02
C ILE A 128 -14.36 -18.87 14.00
N VAL A 129 -13.08 -18.51 13.93
CA VAL A 129 -12.17 -18.99 12.89
C VAL A 129 -11.88 -20.49 13.02
N LEU A 130 -11.60 -20.98 14.23
CA LEU A 130 -11.29 -22.40 14.45
C LEU A 130 -12.49 -23.31 14.11
N PRO A 131 -13.73 -23.07 14.57
CA PRO A 131 -14.90 -23.83 14.15
C PRO A 131 -15.13 -23.79 12.64
N LEU A 132 -15.00 -22.61 12.02
CA LEU A 132 -15.14 -22.43 10.57
C LEU A 132 -14.06 -23.21 9.79
N GLY A 133 -12.81 -23.20 10.26
CA GLY A 133 -11.70 -23.95 9.63
C GLY A 133 -11.84 -25.46 9.77
N LEU A 134 -12.59 -25.93 10.78
CA LEU A 134 -12.90 -27.34 11.00
C LEU A 134 -14.08 -27.84 10.13
N LEU A 135 -14.76 -26.97 9.38
CA LEU A 135 -15.80 -27.39 8.46
C LEU A 135 -15.22 -28.24 7.32
N ARG A 136 -15.87 -29.36 7.05
CA ARG A 136 -15.43 -30.36 6.05
C ARG A 136 -16.03 -30.13 4.67
N ASN A 137 -17.21 -29.51 4.60
CA ASN A 137 -17.97 -29.29 3.37
C ASN A 137 -17.97 -27.80 3.02
N ILE A 138 -17.49 -27.47 1.82
CA ILE A 138 -17.32 -26.09 1.33
C ILE A 138 -18.49 -25.66 0.43
N ASP A 139 -19.45 -26.56 0.15
CA ASP A 139 -20.56 -26.29 -0.77
C ASP A 139 -21.43 -25.09 -0.32
N SER A 140 -21.61 -24.91 0.99
CA SER A 140 -22.30 -23.74 1.56
C SER A 140 -21.53 -22.43 1.36
N LEU A 141 -20.23 -22.49 1.09
CA LEU A 141 -19.34 -21.33 0.99
C LEU A 141 -19.48 -20.59 -0.35
N ALA A 142 -20.00 -21.24 -1.40
CA ALA A 142 -20.33 -20.56 -2.66
C ALA A 142 -21.44 -19.52 -2.48
N ASN A 143 -22.46 -19.82 -1.66
CA ASN A 143 -23.52 -18.88 -1.31
C ASN A 143 -22.96 -17.72 -0.46
N VAL A 144 -22.08 -18.02 0.49
CA VAL A 144 -21.39 -17.02 1.33
C VAL A 144 -20.45 -16.13 0.50
N SER A 145 -19.78 -16.67 -0.50
CA SER A 145 -18.91 -15.91 -1.42
C SER A 145 -19.70 -14.90 -2.24
N THR A 146 -20.91 -15.28 -2.67
CA THR A 146 -21.81 -14.36 -3.38
C THR A 146 -22.28 -13.22 -2.47
N ALA A 147 -22.61 -13.51 -1.20
CA ALA A 147 -22.94 -12.48 -0.21
C ALA A 147 -21.75 -11.55 0.09
N SER A 148 -20.53 -12.08 0.11
CA SER A 148 -19.30 -11.30 0.32
C SER A 148 -19.05 -10.27 -0.80
N ILE A 149 -19.34 -10.63 -2.06
CA ILE A 149 -19.28 -9.68 -3.18
C ILE A 149 -20.26 -8.52 -3.01
N ALA A 150 -21.49 -8.81 -2.57
CA ALA A 150 -22.47 -7.75 -2.27
C ALA A 150 -21.98 -6.81 -1.16
N PHE A 151 -21.37 -7.37 -0.10
CA PHE A 151 -20.72 -6.58 0.94
C PHE A 151 -19.59 -5.70 0.40
N TYR A 152 -18.71 -6.22 -0.47
CA TYR A 152 -17.64 -5.41 -1.08
C TYR A 152 -18.19 -4.27 -1.94
N ILE A 153 -19.32 -4.45 -2.62
CA ILE A 153 -19.98 -3.36 -3.34
C ILE A 153 -20.44 -2.27 -2.38
N ILE A 154 -21.08 -2.63 -1.24
CA ILE A 154 -21.48 -1.67 -0.21
C ILE A 154 -20.26 -0.93 0.35
N PHE A 155 -19.17 -1.64 0.60
CA PHE A 155 -17.91 -1.04 1.03
C PHE A 155 -17.37 -0.02 0.01
N VAL A 156 -17.34 -0.38 -1.28
CA VAL A 156 -16.93 0.54 -2.36
C VAL A 156 -17.82 1.78 -2.37
N LEU A 157 -19.15 1.62 -2.29
CA LEU A 157 -20.09 2.74 -2.26
C LEU A 157 -19.84 3.67 -1.05
N LYS A 158 -19.53 3.11 0.12
CA LYS A 158 -19.18 3.93 1.29
C LYS A 158 -17.90 4.74 1.04
N VAL A 159 -16.85 4.12 0.51
CA VAL A 159 -15.58 4.80 0.22
C VAL A 159 -15.79 5.94 -0.80
N VAL A 160 -16.60 5.70 -1.82
CA VAL A 160 -16.98 6.73 -2.80
C VAL A 160 -17.76 7.86 -2.11
N GLY A 161 -18.70 7.52 -1.22
CA GLY A 161 -19.45 8.51 -0.44
C GLY A 161 -18.55 9.44 0.38
N GLU A 162 -17.58 8.88 1.11
CA GLU A 162 -16.60 9.67 1.87
C GLU A 162 -15.77 10.62 0.97
N SER A 163 -15.40 10.15 -0.23
CA SER A 163 -14.64 10.97 -1.17
C SER A 163 -15.45 12.11 -1.81
N THR A 164 -16.78 12.00 -1.80
CA THR A 164 -17.67 12.92 -2.54
C THR A 164 -17.58 14.35 -2.02
N HIS A 165 -17.45 14.54 -0.70
CA HIS A 165 -17.30 15.87 -0.11
C HIS A 165 -16.08 16.61 -0.64
N HIS A 166 -14.94 15.93 -0.72
CA HIS A 166 -13.69 16.48 -1.27
C HIS A 166 -13.78 16.70 -2.78
N ILE A 167 -14.42 15.79 -3.52
CA ILE A 167 -14.59 15.93 -4.98
C ILE A 167 -15.45 17.14 -5.32
N ILE A 168 -16.57 17.34 -4.60
CA ILE A 168 -17.47 18.49 -4.82
C ILE A 168 -16.82 19.80 -4.40
N ALA A 169 -16.07 19.81 -3.29
CA ALA A 169 -15.33 20.99 -2.84
C ALA A 169 -14.16 21.36 -3.76
N GLY A 170 -13.65 20.41 -4.56
CA GLY A 170 -12.54 20.60 -5.48
C GLY A 170 -11.17 20.74 -4.80
N ASP A 171 -11.08 20.51 -3.49
CA ASP A 171 -9.88 20.77 -2.68
C ASP A 171 -8.85 19.61 -2.68
N TRP A 172 -9.19 18.51 -3.36
CA TRP A 172 -8.37 17.30 -3.39
C TRP A 172 -7.20 17.35 -4.38
N PHE A 173 -7.33 18.11 -5.48
CA PHE A 173 -6.34 18.13 -6.56
C PHE A 173 -4.94 18.51 -6.08
N ASP A 174 -4.83 19.49 -5.17
CA ASP A 174 -3.56 19.96 -4.64
C ASP A 174 -3.01 19.08 -3.52
N LYS A 175 -3.86 18.25 -2.90
CA LYS A 175 -3.51 17.37 -1.78
C LYS A 175 -3.08 15.98 -2.23
N VAL A 176 -3.44 15.57 -3.44
CA VAL A 176 -3.09 14.25 -3.97
C VAL A 176 -1.84 14.30 -4.83
N ASN A 177 -0.97 13.32 -4.61
CA ASN A 177 0.15 13.05 -5.52
C ASN A 177 -0.33 12.26 -6.74
N PHE A 178 -0.03 12.74 -7.94
CA PHE A 178 -0.34 12.03 -9.19
C PHE A 178 0.76 11.04 -9.59
N TRP A 179 2.03 11.39 -9.32
CA TRP A 179 3.20 10.61 -9.72
C TRP A 179 4.29 10.65 -8.65
N ARG A 180 4.54 9.53 -7.98
CA ARG A 180 5.56 9.41 -6.93
C ARG A 180 6.28 8.06 -7.02
N PRO A 181 7.38 7.95 -7.78
CA PRO A 181 8.10 6.70 -7.96
C PRO A 181 8.84 6.22 -6.70
N ALA A 182 9.05 7.09 -5.71
CA ALA A 182 9.73 6.74 -4.46
C ALA A 182 9.03 5.61 -3.68
N GLY A 183 7.69 5.56 -3.70
CA GLY A 183 6.91 4.51 -3.02
C GLY A 183 6.71 3.25 -3.87
N LEU A 184 7.16 3.26 -5.14
CA LEU A 184 6.87 2.20 -6.09
C LEU A 184 7.40 0.83 -5.65
N LEU A 185 8.65 0.78 -5.17
CA LEU A 185 9.30 -0.48 -4.82
C LEU A 185 8.64 -1.17 -3.62
N GLN A 186 8.06 -0.39 -2.69
CA GLN A 186 7.31 -0.94 -1.55
C GLN A 186 5.95 -1.50 -1.99
N CYS A 187 5.28 -0.83 -2.93
CA CYS A 187 3.92 -1.17 -3.35
C CYS A 187 3.86 -2.24 -4.45
N ILE A 188 4.90 -2.41 -5.29
CA ILE A 188 4.94 -3.44 -6.34
C ILE A 188 4.56 -4.82 -5.80
N PRO A 189 5.15 -5.31 -4.70
CA PRO A 189 4.78 -6.59 -4.11
C PRO A 189 3.35 -6.66 -3.63
N ILE A 190 2.82 -5.56 -3.07
CA ILE A 190 1.45 -5.47 -2.58
C ILE A 190 0.47 -5.56 -3.76
N PHE A 191 0.73 -4.87 -4.86
CA PHE A 191 -0.09 -4.96 -6.08
C PHE A 191 -0.03 -6.35 -6.71
N SER A 192 1.14 -6.99 -6.73
CA SER A 192 1.29 -8.36 -7.22
C SER A 192 0.53 -9.36 -6.34
N LEU A 193 0.61 -9.21 -5.02
CA LEU A 193 -0.09 -10.06 -4.05
C LEU A 193 -1.60 -9.84 -4.10
N ALA A 194 -2.05 -8.61 -4.31
CA ALA A 194 -3.48 -8.29 -4.25
C ALA A 194 -4.30 -8.93 -5.35
N LEU A 195 -3.72 -9.19 -6.53
CA LEU A 195 -4.38 -9.83 -7.67
C LEU A 195 -3.98 -11.30 -7.82
N PHE A 196 -3.55 -11.91 -6.71
CA PHE A 196 -3.21 -13.32 -6.63
C PHE A 196 -4.45 -14.21 -6.56
N CYS A 197 -4.43 -15.33 -7.29
CA CYS A 197 -5.42 -16.38 -7.19
C CYS A 197 -4.91 -17.80 -7.54
N GLN A 198 -3.60 -17.95 -7.74
CA GLN A 198 -3.00 -19.11 -8.39
C GLN A 198 -3.20 -20.40 -7.58
N THR A 199 -3.23 -20.31 -6.24
CA THR A 199 -3.44 -21.49 -5.38
C THR A 199 -4.87 -22.03 -5.43
N GLN A 200 -5.87 -21.18 -5.69
CA GLN A 200 -7.29 -21.58 -5.76
C GLN A 200 -7.69 -22.09 -7.15
N LEU A 201 -6.84 -21.88 -8.17
CA LEU A 201 -7.17 -22.21 -9.55
C LEU A 201 -7.51 -23.70 -9.76
N PHE A 202 -6.76 -24.61 -9.14
CA PHE A 202 -6.97 -26.04 -9.33
C PHE A 202 -8.27 -26.54 -8.68
N GLU A 203 -8.60 -26.05 -7.50
CA GLU A 203 -9.86 -26.39 -6.81
C GLU A 203 -11.06 -25.93 -7.64
N ILE A 204 -11.00 -24.70 -8.16
CA ILE A 204 -12.06 -24.19 -9.03
C ILE A 204 -12.11 -24.99 -10.34
N TYR A 205 -10.97 -25.32 -10.93
CA TYR A 205 -10.90 -26.11 -12.16
C TYR A 205 -11.51 -27.50 -12.00
N GLU A 206 -11.31 -28.17 -10.86
CA GLU A 206 -11.91 -29.48 -10.56
C GLU A 206 -13.40 -29.40 -10.25
N SER A 207 -13.87 -28.29 -9.67
CA SER A 207 -15.30 -28.06 -9.40
C SER A 207 -16.14 -27.77 -10.67
N MET A 208 -15.50 -27.46 -11.80
CA MET A 208 -16.19 -27.07 -13.03
C MET A 208 -16.71 -28.28 -13.81
N SER A 209 -17.93 -28.16 -14.34
CA SER A 209 -18.47 -29.12 -15.30
C SER A 209 -17.79 -28.96 -16.68
N ASN A 210 -17.18 -30.03 -17.18
CA ASN A 210 -16.43 -30.08 -18.43
C ASN A 210 -15.34 -28.98 -18.51
N PRO A 211 -14.27 -29.09 -17.70
CA PRO A 211 -13.24 -28.06 -17.59
C PRO A 211 -12.35 -28.05 -18.84
N THR A 212 -12.15 -26.85 -19.39
CA THR A 212 -11.23 -26.60 -20.53
C THR A 212 -10.33 -25.41 -20.22
N LEU A 213 -9.20 -25.30 -20.92
CA LEU A 213 -8.27 -24.18 -20.76
C LEU A 213 -8.96 -22.85 -21.05
N GLU A 214 -9.74 -22.75 -22.14
CA GLU A 214 -10.46 -21.54 -22.52
C GLU A 214 -11.48 -21.12 -21.47
N LYS A 215 -12.30 -22.05 -20.97
CA LYS A 215 -13.31 -21.75 -19.95
C LYS A 215 -12.66 -21.24 -18.66
N MET A 216 -11.56 -21.87 -18.24
CA MET A 216 -10.84 -21.43 -17.04
C MET A 216 -10.22 -20.04 -17.24
N ASN A 217 -9.61 -19.77 -18.39
CA ASN A 217 -9.07 -18.45 -18.72
C ASN A 217 -10.17 -17.36 -18.72
N GLN A 218 -11.39 -17.69 -19.16
CA GLN A 218 -12.52 -16.76 -19.08
C GLN A 218 -12.96 -16.50 -17.63
N VAL A 219 -12.99 -17.54 -16.78
CA VAL A 219 -13.29 -17.38 -15.35
C VAL A 219 -12.26 -16.48 -14.68
N VAL A 220 -10.96 -16.74 -14.91
CA VAL A 220 -9.85 -15.92 -14.41
C VAL A 220 -9.95 -14.48 -14.90
N LYS A 221 -10.19 -14.28 -16.20
CA LYS A 221 -10.34 -12.94 -16.79
C LYS A 221 -11.51 -12.18 -16.15
N GLY A 222 -12.66 -12.84 -15.97
CA GLY A 222 -13.82 -12.25 -15.31
C GLY A 222 -13.52 -11.83 -13.88
N ALA A 223 -12.93 -12.72 -13.09
CA ALA A 223 -12.62 -12.46 -11.69
C ALA A 223 -11.59 -11.33 -11.53
N LEU A 224 -10.48 -11.37 -12.28
CA LEU A 224 -9.44 -10.34 -12.21
C LEU A 224 -9.94 -8.98 -12.68
N ASN A 225 -10.83 -8.91 -13.68
CA ASN A 225 -11.44 -7.64 -14.10
C ASN A 225 -12.32 -7.04 -12.99
N ILE A 226 -13.15 -7.85 -12.33
CA ILE A 226 -13.97 -7.40 -11.18
C ILE A 226 -13.07 -6.88 -10.06
N CYS A 227 -12.04 -7.65 -9.67
CA CYS A 227 -11.13 -7.28 -8.60
C CYS A 227 -10.33 -6.02 -8.93
N THR A 228 -9.83 -5.91 -10.16
CA THR A 228 -9.12 -4.71 -10.63
C THR A 228 -10.03 -3.48 -10.56
N GLY A 229 -11.30 -3.59 -10.97
CA GLY A 229 -12.27 -2.51 -10.86
C GLY A 229 -12.51 -2.08 -9.42
N VAL A 230 -12.75 -3.03 -8.51
CA VAL A 230 -12.92 -2.77 -7.08
C VAL A 230 -11.68 -2.09 -6.50
N TYR A 231 -10.48 -2.58 -6.81
CA TYR A 231 -9.23 -2.01 -6.31
C TYR A 231 -8.93 -0.61 -6.85
N LEU A 232 -9.24 -0.35 -8.11
CA LEU A 232 -9.12 0.99 -8.69
C LEU A 232 -10.09 1.96 -8.00
N CYS A 233 -11.35 1.56 -7.82
CA CYS A 233 -12.33 2.40 -7.12
C CYS A 233 -11.92 2.66 -5.67
N VAL A 234 -11.66 1.63 -4.88
CA VAL A 234 -11.28 1.81 -3.47
C VAL A 234 -9.95 2.56 -3.36
N GLY A 235 -8.95 2.23 -4.17
CA GLY A 235 -7.65 2.89 -4.16
C GLY A 235 -7.74 4.38 -4.50
N LEU A 236 -8.44 4.73 -5.57
CA LEU A 236 -8.62 6.12 -6.00
C LEU A 236 -9.46 6.93 -5.00
N PHE A 237 -10.70 6.50 -4.77
CA PHE A 237 -11.64 7.24 -3.94
C PHE A 237 -11.23 7.22 -2.47
N GLY A 238 -10.65 6.12 -1.98
CA GLY A 238 -10.10 6.04 -0.63
C GLY A 238 -8.91 6.96 -0.43
N TYR A 239 -8.04 7.13 -1.44
CA TYR A 239 -6.95 8.10 -1.33
C TYR A 239 -7.47 9.55 -1.31
N ILE A 240 -8.46 9.86 -2.15
CA ILE A 240 -9.10 11.19 -2.18
C ILE A 240 -9.81 11.49 -0.84
N ALA A 241 -10.56 10.52 -0.31
CA ALA A 241 -11.34 10.68 0.93
C ALA A 241 -10.48 11.09 2.13
N PHE A 242 -9.25 10.59 2.23
CA PHE A 242 -8.35 10.89 3.35
C PHE A 242 -7.10 11.65 2.91
N CYS A 243 -7.17 12.41 1.82
CA CYS A 243 -6.01 13.15 1.29
C CYS A 243 -5.46 14.19 2.29
N ALA A 244 -6.30 14.70 3.20
CA ALA A 244 -5.92 15.68 4.20
C ALA A 244 -5.27 15.08 5.47
N GLN A 245 -5.31 13.75 5.66
CA GLN A 245 -4.84 13.10 6.89
C GLN A 245 -3.80 12.00 6.62
N PRO A 246 -2.83 11.82 7.53
CA PRO A 246 -1.94 10.67 7.47
C PRO A 246 -2.71 9.39 7.84
N PHE A 247 -3.16 8.63 6.84
CA PHE A 247 -3.76 7.32 7.07
C PHE A 247 -2.78 6.15 6.88
N THR A 248 -3.02 5.08 7.66
CA THR A 248 -2.29 3.80 7.72
C THR A 248 -2.72 2.83 6.60
N GLY A 249 -2.00 1.72 6.41
CA GLY A 249 -2.33 0.68 5.43
C GLY A 249 -3.70 0.02 5.52
N ASN A 250 -4.47 0.26 6.58
CA ASN A 250 -5.86 -0.17 6.70
C ASN A 250 -6.80 1.06 6.63
N ILE A 251 -7.47 1.25 5.48
CA ILE A 251 -8.37 2.38 5.24
C ILE A 251 -9.53 2.47 6.24
N LEU A 252 -10.00 1.35 6.77
CA LEU A 252 -11.11 1.33 7.72
C LEU A 252 -10.77 2.03 9.03
N MET A 253 -9.48 2.12 9.36
CA MET A 253 -9.02 2.81 10.57
C MET A 253 -9.21 4.33 10.48
N SER A 254 -9.32 4.87 9.26
CA SER A 254 -9.47 6.31 8.99
C SER A 254 -10.92 6.77 9.03
N PHE A 255 -11.89 5.84 9.05
CA PHE A 255 -13.30 6.19 9.08
C PHE A 255 -13.69 6.73 10.46
N GLU A 256 -14.29 7.92 10.46
CA GLU A 256 -14.89 8.51 11.65
C GLU A 256 -15.96 7.57 12.24
N PRO A 257 -16.12 7.55 13.59
CA PRO A 257 -17.15 6.77 14.26
C PRO A 257 -18.55 7.17 13.79
N SER A 258 -19.23 6.24 13.12
CA SER A 258 -20.62 6.38 12.68
C SER A 258 -21.24 4.99 12.57
N LEU A 259 -22.56 4.89 12.67
CA LEU A 259 -23.26 3.59 12.56
C LEU A 259 -22.90 2.84 11.28
N THR A 260 -22.83 3.55 10.15
CA THR A 260 -22.43 2.96 8.86
C THR A 260 -20.97 2.49 8.87
N SER A 261 -20.07 3.24 9.50
CA SER A 261 -18.66 2.88 9.65
C SER A 261 -18.49 1.62 10.50
N GLU A 262 -19.22 1.51 11.62
CA GLU A 262 -19.21 0.33 12.48
C GLU A 262 -19.77 -0.91 11.77
N ILE A 263 -20.89 -0.78 11.06
CA ILE A 263 -21.48 -1.88 10.27
C ILE A 263 -20.47 -2.40 9.24
N ILE A 264 -19.74 -1.50 8.56
CA ILE A 264 -18.73 -1.89 7.58
C ILE A 264 -17.53 -2.56 8.24
N LYS A 265 -17.05 -2.06 9.38
CA LYS A 265 -15.95 -2.67 10.14
C LYS A 265 -16.32 -4.09 10.59
N ILE A 266 -17.51 -4.27 11.18
CA ILE A 266 -18.02 -5.60 11.58
C ILE A 266 -18.20 -6.51 10.37
N GLY A 267 -18.82 -6.00 9.30
CA GLY A 267 -19.03 -6.75 8.06
C GLY A 267 -17.70 -7.20 7.43
N PHE A 268 -16.65 -6.38 7.53
CA PHE A 268 -15.32 -6.73 7.01
C PHE A 268 -14.68 -7.83 7.85
N VAL A 269 -14.73 -7.75 9.19
CA VAL A 269 -14.25 -8.83 10.07
C VAL A 269 -14.98 -10.14 9.76
N LEU A 270 -16.29 -10.09 9.54
CA LEU A 270 -17.08 -11.28 9.19
C LEU A 270 -16.72 -11.84 7.79
N SER A 271 -16.52 -10.98 6.79
CA SER A 271 -16.09 -11.39 5.45
C SER A 271 -14.72 -12.08 5.48
N VAL A 272 -13.77 -11.55 6.29
CA VAL A 272 -12.47 -12.17 6.52
C VAL A 272 -12.61 -13.50 7.26
N ALA A 273 -13.48 -13.58 8.28
CA ALA A 273 -13.79 -14.82 9.00
C ALA A 273 -14.23 -15.95 8.05
N PHE A 274 -15.11 -15.63 7.09
CA PHE A 274 -15.55 -16.59 6.06
C PHE A 274 -14.51 -16.90 4.98
N SER A 275 -13.48 -16.07 4.85
CA SER A 275 -12.39 -16.31 3.90
C SER A 275 -11.33 -17.27 4.48
N PHE A 276 -11.23 -17.43 5.81
CA PHE A 276 -10.28 -18.35 6.44
C PHE A 276 -10.40 -19.81 5.95
N PRO A 277 -11.60 -20.42 5.85
CA PRO A 277 -11.72 -21.79 5.35
C PRO A 277 -11.13 -22.00 3.95
N LEU A 278 -11.27 -21.01 3.05
CA LEU A 278 -10.71 -21.05 1.69
C LEU A 278 -9.17 -21.06 1.67
N VAL A 279 -8.54 -20.54 2.73
CA VAL A 279 -7.07 -20.50 2.86
C VAL A 279 -6.57 -21.72 3.64
N ILE A 280 -7.27 -22.09 4.72
CA ILE A 280 -6.91 -23.22 5.58
C ILE A 280 -7.03 -24.55 4.83
N PHE A 281 -8.02 -24.70 3.95
CA PHE A 281 -8.21 -25.96 3.21
C PHE A 281 -6.99 -26.37 2.37
N PRO A 282 -6.50 -25.53 1.42
CA PRO A 282 -5.29 -25.86 0.67
C PRO A 282 -4.05 -25.89 1.57
N CYS A 283 -3.97 -25.04 2.61
CA CYS A 283 -2.82 -25.02 3.53
C CYS A 283 -2.67 -26.34 4.27
N ARG A 284 -3.79 -26.88 4.77
CA ARG A 284 -3.83 -28.19 5.43
C ARG A 284 -3.50 -29.32 4.47
N ALA A 285 -3.99 -29.27 3.23
CA ALA A 285 -3.67 -30.28 2.23
C ALA A 285 -2.14 -30.35 1.99
N SER A 286 -1.51 -29.19 1.78
CA SER A 286 -0.06 -29.08 1.61
C SER A 286 0.72 -29.49 2.86
N LEU A 287 0.28 -29.07 4.04
CA LEU A 287 0.94 -29.44 5.29
C LEU A 287 0.85 -30.95 5.57
N ASN A 288 -0.30 -31.55 5.27
CA ASN A 288 -0.48 -33.00 5.39
C ASN A 288 0.38 -33.77 4.36
N SER A 289 0.51 -33.26 3.13
CA SER A 289 1.39 -33.85 2.12
C SER A 289 2.86 -33.79 2.56
N LEU A 290 3.30 -32.63 3.07
CA LEU A 290 4.68 -32.43 3.54
C LEU A 290 5.01 -33.29 4.76
N LEU A 291 4.13 -33.37 5.77
CA LEU A 291 4.44 -34.09 7.01
C LEU A 291 4.31 -35.61 6.89
N PHE A 292 3.40 -36.09 6.03
CA PHE A 292 3.01 -37.51 6.03
C PHE A 292 3.16 -38.21 4.67
N LYS A 293 3.42 -37.50 3.56
CA LYS A 293 3.50 -38.07 2.21
C LYS A 293 4.83 -37.76 1.50
N GLN A 294 5.94 -37.96 2.20
CA GLN A 294 7.30 -37.83 1.67
C GLN A 294 7.73 -39.00 0.74
N GLY A 295 6.80 -39.83 0.22
CA GLY A 295 7.10 -41.08 -0.50
C GLY A 295 6.19 -41.40 -1.69
N TYR A 296 6.72 -42.19 -2.63
CA TYR A 296 6.29 -42.45 -4.03
C TYR A 296 4.94 -43.17 -4.23
N THR A 297 4.20 -43.49 -3.17
CA THR A 297 2.98 -44.31 -3.27
C THR A 297 1.75 -43.44 -3.46
N TYR A 298 1.35 -43.32 -4.73
CA TYR A 298 0.04 -42.87 -5.14
C TYR A 298 -1.00 -43.90 -4.68
N ASP A 299 -1.53 -43.70 -3.49
CA ASP A 299 -2.75 -44.39 -3.09
C ASP A 299 -3.93 -43.41 -3.19
N VAL A 300 -4.79 -43.64 -4.17
CA VAL A 300 -6.02 -42.87 -4.43
C VAL A 300 -6.98 -42.98 -3.23
N ALA A 301 -6.82 -44.02 -2.40
CA ALA A 301 -7.53 -44.18 -1.14
C ALA A 301 -6.99 -43.29 0.00
N ALA A 302 -5.81 -42.69 -0.14
CA ALA A 302 -5.14 -41.88 0.89
C ALA A 302 -5.51 -40.37 0.86
N SER A 303 -6.57 -39.97 0.15
CA SER A 303 -7.14 -38.61 0.24
C SER A 303 -7.95 -38.38 1.53
N TYR A 304 -8.16 -39.44 2.32
CA TYR A 304 -8.81 -39.34 3.61
C TYR A 304 -7.83 -38.91 4.69
N ILE A 305 -7.85 -37.62 5.03
CA ILE A 305 -7.18 -37.13 6.25
C ILE A 305 -8.00 -37.67 7.43
N SER A 306 -7.39 -38.54 8.25
CA SER A 306 -8.01 -39.05 9.48
C SER A 306 -8.50 -37.89 10.35
N GLU A 307 -9.64 -38.04 11.00
CA GLU A 307 -10.32 -36.96 11.71
C GLU A 307 -9.43 -36.29 12.79
N THR A 308 -8.63 -37.06 13.51
CA THR A 308 -7.66 -36.54 14.49
C THR A 308 -6.60 -35.66 13.82
N ARG A 309 -6.02 -36.10 12.70
CA ARG A 309 -5.04 -35.30 11.93
C ARG A 309 -5.67 -34.06 11.34
N PHE A 310 -6.89 -34.17 10.83
CA PHE A 310 -7.64 -33.05 10.28
C PHE A 310 -7.83 -31.94 11.33
N ARG A 311 -8.29 -32.31 12.53
CA ARG A 311 -8.50 -31.37 13.64
C ARG A 311 -7.18 -30.80 14.14
N CYS A 312 -6.15 -31.64 14.32
CA CYS A 312 -4.84 -31.23 14.81
C CYS A 312 -4.14 -30.25 13.87
N LEU A 313 -4.08 -30.55 12.56
CA LEU A 313 -3.44 -29.68 11.57
C LEU A 313 -4.15 -28.34 11.47
N THR A 314 -5.49 -28.35 11.43
CA THR A 314 -6.29 -27.12 11.39
C THR A 314 -6.04 -26.27 12.63
N SER A 315 -6.08 -26.87 13.82
CA SER A 315 -5.81 -26.18 15.08
C SER A 315 -4.39 -25.60 15.13
N LEU A 316 -3.39 -26.35 14.67
CA LEU A 316 -2.00 -25.88 14.58
C LEU A 316 -1.87 -24.66 13.66
N ILE A 317 -2.48 -24.72 12.47
CA ILE A 317 -2.45 -23.61 11.50
C ILE A 317 -3.05 -22.34 12.12
N VAL A 318 -4.24 -22.46 12.72
CA VAL A 318 -4.95 -21.33 13.33
C VAL A 318 -4.17 -20.76 14.52
N LEU A 319 -3.68 -21.61 15.43
CA LEU A 319 -2.96 -21.17 16.63
C LEU A 319 -1.64 -20.47 16.30
N VAL A 320 -0.87 -21.00 15.35
CA VAL A 320 0.39 -20.38 14.92
C VAL A 320 0.12 -19.05 14.21
N ALA A 321 -0.84 -19.01 13.28
CA ALA A 321 -1.20 -17.77 12.59
C ALA A 321 -1.75 -16.71 13.55
N LEU A 322 -2.57 -17.11 14.52
CA LEU A 322 -3.08 -16.23 15.58
C LEU A 322 -1.95 -15.67 16.44
N SER A 323 -1.01 -16.52 16.88
CA SER A 323 0.12 -16.11 17.71
C SER A 323 0.98 -15.07 16.99
N VAL A 324 1.30 -15.30 15.71
CA VAL A 324 2.06 -14.34 14.90
C VAL A 324 1.24 -13.07 14.61
N GLY A 325 -0.07 -13.19 14.37
CA GLY A 325 -0.97 -12.04 14.16
C GLY A 325 -1.11 -11.14 15.39
N ILE A 326 -0.98 -11.68 16.61
CA ILE A 326 -0.92 -10.89 17.84
C ILE A 326 0.39 -10.09 17.91
N LEU A 327 1.51 -10.67 17.48
CA LEU A 327 2.84 -10.05 17.52
C LEU A 327 3.04 -8.97 16.45
N ILE A 328 2.36 -9.07 15.31
CA ILE A 328 2.53 -8.14 14.19
C ILE A 328 1.43 -7.06 14.21
N PRO A 329 1.78 -5.77 14.35
CA PRO A 329 0.77 -4.70 14.43
C PRO A 329 0.35 -4.14 13.07
N ASN A 330 1.12 -4.33 11.99
CA ASN A 330 0.91 -3.62 10.73
C ASN A 330 0.57 -4.58 9.57
N ILE A 331 -0.59 -4.42 8.96
CA ILE A 331 -1.03 -5.20 7.79
C ILE A 331 -0.11 -4.99 6.57
N GLU A 332 0.27 -3.76 6.27
CA GLU A 332 1.10 -3.40 5.11
C GLU A 332 2.46 -4.08 5.13
N PHE A 333 3.00 -4.31 6.32
CA PHE A 333 4.24 -5.03 6.53
C PHE A 333 4.11 -6.52 6.18
N VAL A 334 3.03 -7.16 6.67
CA VAL A 334 2.75 -8.57 6.35
C VAL A 334 2.55 -8.72 4.84
N LEU A 335 1.71 -7.89 4.23
CA LEU A 335 1.45 -7.93 2.79
C LEU A 335 2.70 -7.61 1.97
N GLY A 336 3.54 -6.67 2.43
CA GLY A 336 4.80 -6.30 1.78
C GLY A 336 5.82 -7.44 1.79
N ILE A 337 6.09 -8.04 2.96
CA ILE A 337 7.07 -9.15 3.08
C ILE A 337 6.56 -10.42 2.42
N VAL A 338 5.34 -10.86 2.74
CA VAL A 338 4.77 -12.08 2.16
C VAL A 338 4.64 -11.92 0.65
N GLY A 339 4.19 -10.74 0.18
CA GLY A 339 4.07 -10.42 -1.23
C GLY A 339 5.42 -10.41 -1.95
N SER A 340 6.46 -9.80 -1.36
CA SER A 340 7.77 -9.66 -2.01
C SER A 340 8.59 -10.95 -2.02
N THR A 341 8.36 -11.84 -1.07
CA THR A 341 9.10 -13.10 -0.97
C THR A 341 8.30 -14.24 -1.61
N ILE A 342 7.57 -14.99 -0.79
CA ILE A 342 6.89 -16.22 -1.15
C ILE A 342 5.75 -15.96 -2.14
N GLY A 343 5.09 -14.80 -2.05
CA GLY A 343 4.08 -14.34 -2.98
C GLY A 343 4.60 -14.33 -4.41
N VAL A 344 5.57 -13.48 -4.73
CA VAL A 344 6.16 -13.42 -6.09
C VAL A 344 6.63 -14.79 -6.59
N ILE A 345 7.19 -15.63 -5.72
CA ILE A 345 7.61 -16.98 -6.09
C ILE A 345 6.41 -17.81 -6.59
N ILE A 346 5.31 -17.88 -5.84
CA ILE A 346 4.14 -18.70 -6.20
C ILE A 346 3.32 -18.04 -7.30
N CYS A 347 3.14 -16.73 -7.24
CA CYS A 347 2.25 -16.01 -8.14
C CYS A 347 2.84 -15.89 -9.54
N LEU A 348 4.17 -15.72 -9.66
CA LEU A 348 4.79 -15.36 -10.93
C LEU A 348 5.88 -16.35 -11.35
N ILE A 349 6.80 -16.68 -10.46
CA ILE A 349 7.97 -17.50 -10.81
C ILE A 349 7.55 -18.94 -11.08
N PHE A 350 6.83 -19.61 -10.17
CA PHE A 350 6.44 -21.01 -10.34
C PHE A 350 5.56 -21.27 -11.56
N PRO A 351 4.48 -20.51 -11.82
CA PRO A 351 3.65 -20.73 -13.02
C PRO A 351 4.45 -20.64 -14.32
N ALA A 352 5.35 -19.65 -14.42
CA ALA A 352 6.21 -19.48 -15.58
C ALA A 352 7.27 -20.59 -15.68
N MET A 353 7.89 -20.97 -14.56
CA MET A 353 8.87 -22.05 -14.48
C MET A 353 8.27 -23.42 -14.85
N PHE A 354 7.06 -23.74 -14.39
CA PHE A 354 6.37 -24.96 -14.80
C PHE A 354 6.16 -25.00 -16.31
N PHE A 355 5.72 -23.88 -16.89
CA PHE A 355 5.51 -23.80 -18.33
C PHE A 355 6.82 -23.95 -19.13
N ILE A 356 7.89 -23.29 -18.70
CA ILE A 356 9.22 -23.42 -19.35
C ILE A 356 9.75 -24.85 -19.25
N SER A 357 9.54 -25.52 -18.13
CA SER A 357 10.02 -26.88 -17.89
C SER A 357 9.23 -27.93 -18.68
N ILE A 358 7.93 -27.72 -18.88
CA ILE A 358 7.04 -28.70 -19.54
C ILE A 358 6.93 -28.42 -21.06
N SER A 359 7.06 -27.16 -21.48
CA SER A 359 6.99 -26.79 -22.88
C SER A 359 8.33 -26.99 -23.59
N ILE A 360 8.39 -27.98 -24.48
CA ILE A 360 9.60 -28.32 -25.25
C ILE A 360 9.82 -27.34 -26.41
N LYS A 361 8.76 -26.69 -26.92
CA LYS A 361 8.83 -25.82 -28.09
C LYS A 361 9.24 -24.39 -27.71
N ASN A 362 10.14 -23.80 -28.49
CA ASN A 362 10.50 -22.39 -28.41
C ASN A 362 9.41 -21.53 -29.07
N THR A 363 8.39 -21.18 -28.30
CA THR A 363 7.29 -20.29 -28.72
C THR A 363 7.45 -18.91 -28.09
N ASN A 364 6.74 -17.91 -28.63
CA ASN A 364 6.66 -16.57 -28.03
C ASN A 364 6.15 -16.61 -26.58
N GLU A 365 5.30 -17.58 -26.26
CA GLU A 365 4.82 -17.82 -24.89
C GLU A 365 5.95 -18.27 -23.95
N ARG A 366 6.90 -19.08 -24.44
CA ARG A 366 8.06 -19.49 -23.65
C ARG A 366 8.97 -18.30 -23.35
N LEU A 367 9.18 -17.42 -24.33
CA LEU A 367 9.89 -16.16 -24.12
C LEU A 367 9.17 -15.28 -23.09
N LEU A 368 7.84 -15.17 -23.20
CA LEU A 368 7.03 -14.41 -22.24
C LEU A 368 7.14 -14.99 -20.82
N ALA A 369 7.12 -16.32 -20.67
CA ALA A 369 7.36 -16.97 -19.40
C ALA A 369 8.77 -16.69 -18.84
N GLN A 370 9.81 -16.71 -19.68
CA GLN A 370 11.18 -16.36 -19.25
C GLN A 370 11.27 -14.92 -18.76
N VAL A 371 10.65 -13.98 -19.49
CA VAL A 371 10.56 -12.57 -19.07
C VAL A 371 9.81 -12.45 -17.74
N MET A 372 8.72 -13.20 -17.55
CA MET A 372 7.99 -13.21 -16.27
C MET A 372 8.84 -13.74 -15.10
N VAL A 373 9.67 -14.76 -15.30
CA VAL A 373 10.61 -15.23 -14.27
C VAL A 373 11.61 -14.13 -13.94
N PHE A 374 12.20 -13.48 -14.95
CA PHE A 374 13.15 -12.39 -14.73
C PHE A 374 12.51 -11.23 -13.95
N ILE A 375 11.32 -10.79 -14.35
CA ILE A 375 10.56 -9.74 -13.66
C ILE A 375 10.21 -10.19 -12.24
N GLY A 376 9.81 -11.45 -12.04
CA GLY A 376 9.56 -12.02 -10.71
C GLY A 376 10.79 -11.95 -9.81
N VAL A 377 11.96 -12.42 -10.27
CA VAL A 377 13.20 -12.35 -9.49
C VAL A 377 13.57 -10.90 -9.15
N TRP A 378 13.41 -9.98 -10.12
CA TRP A 378 13.66 -8.56 -9.91
C TRP A 378 12.72 -7.95 -8.85
N MET A 379 11.42 -8.22 -8.94
CA MET A 379 10.44 -7.76 -7.94
C MET A 379 10.68 -8.38 -6.56
N MET A 380 11.15 -9.62 -6.50
CA MET A 380 11.48 -10.29 -5.26
C MET A 380 12.65 -9.60 -4.55
N ILE A 381 13.75 -9.33 -5.27
CA ILE A 381 14.95 -8.69 -4.70
C ILE A 381 14.62 -7.26 -4.27
N LEU A 382 14.06 -6.44 -5.17
CA LEU A 382 13.81 -5.04 -4.88
C LEU A 382 12.67 -4.83 -3.89
N GLY A 383 11.62 -5.64 -3.99
CA GLY A 383 10.48 -5.58 -3.08
C GLY A 383 10.89 -5.97 -1.66
N THR A 384 11.71 -7.00 -1.50
CA THR A 384 12.21 -7.41 -0.18
C THR A 384 13.10 -6.32 0.43
N TYR A 385 14.03 -5.79 -0.38
CA TYR A 385 14.89 -4.68 0.05
C TYR A 385 14.09 -3.45 0.51
N ALA A 386 13.11 -3.01 -0.30
CA ALA A 386 12.31 -1.82 0.00
C ALA A 386 11.43 -2.00 1.24
N ASN A 387 10.83 -3.19 1.44
CA ASN A 387 10.00 -3.46 2.61
C ASN A 387 10.82 -3.57 3.90
N LEU A 388 12.02 -4.16 3.85
CA LEU A 388 12.94 -4.19 5.00
C LEU A 388 13.46 -2.80 5.35
N TYR A 389 13.80 -1.99 4.35
CA TYR A 389 14.24 -0.62 4.56
C TYR A 389 13.13 0.26 5.18
N ALA A 390 11.90 0.13 4.68
CA ALA A 390 10.74 0.82 5.26
C ALA A 390 10.49 0.40 6.72
N MET A 391 10.71 -0.88 7.05
CA MET A 391 10.62 -1.37 8.42
C MET A 391 11.68 -0.72 9.32
N GLU A 392 12.94 -0.72 8.90
CA GLU A 392 14.04 -0.14 9.67
C GLU A 392 13.78 1.34 9.98
N GLN A 393 13.31 2.10 8.98
CA GLN A 393 12.94 3.51 9.17
C GLN A 393 11.82 3.69 10.21
N SER A 394 10.78 2.85 10.17
CA SER A 394 9.68 2.91 11.15
C SER A 394 10.12 2.55 12.57
N SER A 395 11.05 1.60 12.71
CA SER A 395 11.59 1.17 14.01
C SER A 395 12.51 2.21 14.65
N ASN A 396 13.36 2.85 13.85
CA ASN A 396 14.25 3.91 14.31
C ASN A 396 13.47 5.15 14.80
N LEU A 397 12.36 5.48 14.15
CA LEU A 397 11.48 6.57 14.57
C LEU A 397 10.84 6.30 15.94
N LYS A 398 10.37 5.07 16.18
CA LYS A 398 9.84 4.66 17.50
C LYS A 398 10.91 4.69 18.59
N SER A 399 12.12 4.18 18.30
CA SER A 399 13.23 4.19 19.27
C SER A 399 13.72 5.60 19.63
N THR A 400 13.61 6.55 18.71
CA THR A 400 13.97 7.95 18.95
C THR A 400 12.90 8.68 19.76
N THR A 401 11.63 8.30 19.59
CA THR A 401 10.51 8.86 20.37
C THR A 401 10.52 8.35 21.82
N ASP A 402 10.85 7.07 22.04
CA ASP A 402 11.06 6.51 23.39
C ASP A 402 12.33 7.00 24.09
N LYS A 403 13.27 7.59 23.32
CA LYS A 403 14.52 8.18 23.85
C LYS A 403 14.46 9.69 24.04
N LEU A 404 13.31 10.35 23.82
CA LEU A 404 13.15 11.71 24.36
C LEU A 404 13.14 11.58 25.89
N PRO A 405 14.11 12.18 26.61
CA PRO A 405 14.09 12.10 28.06
C PRO A 405 12.80 12.73 28.57
N ARG A 406 12.26 12.15 29.64
CA ARG A 406 11.25 12.75 30.52
C ARG A 406 11.77 14.07 31.12
N GLN A 407 11.95 15.09 30.29
CA GLN A 407 12.27 16.46 30.66
C GLN A 407 11.13 17.39 30.21
N ILE A 408 9.92 17.04 30.63
CA ILE A 408 8.85 18.01 30.89
C ILE A 408 8.27 17.64 32.25
N ASN A 409 9.08 17.69 33.30
CA ASN A 409 8.62 17.53 34.69
C ASN A 409 9.19 18.59 35.64
N ASP A 410 9.74 19.68 35.09
CA ASP A 410 10.14 20.87 35.86
C ASP A 410 9.48 22.12 35.28
N LEU A 411 8.15 22.12 35.17
CA LEU A 411 7.40 23.38 35.30
C LEU A 411 7.09 23.55 36.80
N PRO A 412 7.43 24.69 37.43
CA PRO A 412 6.96 24.95 38.79
C PRO A 412 5.44 24.98 38.76
N LYS A 413 4.81 24.18 39.64
CA LYS A 413 3.40 24.32 40.00
C LYS A 413 3.17 25.74 40.48
N ILE A 414 2.57 26.57 39.64
CA ILE A 414 1.87 27.79 40.05
C ILE A 414 0.48 27.69 39.42
N ILE A 415 -0.42 27.00 40.11
CA ILE A 415 -1.84 27.24 40.01
C ILE A 415 -2.30 27.36 41.46
N ASP A 416 -2.17 28.55 42.01
CA ASP A 416 -3.15 29.03 42.99
C ASP A 416 -4.23 29.77 42.21
N HIS A 417 -5.48 29.45 42.56
CA HIS A 417 -6.67 30.08 42.03
C HIS A 417 -6.68 31.58 42.39
N ASP A 418 -7.29 32.37 41.50
CA ASP A 418 -7.62 33.80 41.62
C ASP A 418 -6.50 34.83 41.38
N SER A 419 -6.35 35.25 40.12
CA SER A 419 -6.17 36.66 39.74
C SER A 419 -6.11 36.85 38.23
N PHE A 420 -6.97 37.73 37.71
CA PHE A 420 -6.91 38.19 36.32
C PHE A 420 -5.68 39.08 36.12
N ILE A 421 -4.70 38.60 35.33
CA ILE A 421 -3.52 39.40 34.94
C ILE A 421 -3.89 40.27 33.72
N LYS A 422 -3.61 41.58 33.81
CA LYS A 422 -3.91 42.56 32.75
C LYS A 422 -2.90 42.46 31.58
N PRO A 423 -3.30 42.82 30.35
CA PRO A 423 -2.49 42.63 29.13
C PRO A 423 -1.13 43.35 29.09
N ASP A 424 -0.92 44.36 29.92
CA ASP A 424 0.25 45.24 29.86
C ASP A 424 1.53 44.61 30.44
N GLU A 425 1.43 43.56 31.26
CA GLU A 425 2.60 42.83 31.80
C GLU A 425 3.20 41.84 30.79
N ILE A 426 2.38 41.27 29.90
CA ILE A 426 2.82 40.34 28.85
C ILE A 426 3.69 41.07 27.81
N VAL A 427 3.36 42.33 27.50
CA VAL A 427 4.11 43.16 26.53
C VAL A 427 5.50 43.53 27.07
N LYS A 428 5.67 43.65 28.40
CA LYS A 428 6.96 43.90 29.03
C LYS A 428 7.89 42.69 28.93
N GLN A 429 7.39 41.48 29.20
CA GLN A 429 8.18 40.25 29.12
C GLN A 429 8.64 39.91 27.68
N ILE A 430 7.82 40.22 26.67
CA ILE A 430 8.20 40.01 25.25
C ILE A 430 9.29 40.99 24.81
N ASN A 431 9.29 42.22 25.33
CA ASN A 431 10.30 43.22 25.00
C ASN A 431 11.66 42.94 25.65
N ASP A 432 11.69 42.32 26.83
CA ASP A 432 12.94 41.90 27.46
C ASP A 432 13.58 40.70 26.74
N TYR A 433 12.76 39.78 26.19
CA TYR A 433 13.27 38.67 25.37
C TYR A 433 13.92 39.13 24.04
N LYS A 434 13.48 40.26 23.49
CA LYS A 434 14.04 40.84 22.25
C LYS A 434 15.41 41.51 22.47
N LYS A 435 15.81 41.81 23.71
CA LYS A 435 17.12 42.40 24.05
C LYS A 435 18.27 41.38 24.12
N ILE A 436 17.99 40.08 24.10
CA ILE A 436 18.99 39.01 24.36
C ILE A 436 19.61 38.42 23.08
N ILE A 437 19.22 38.87 21.88
CA ILE A 437 19.79 38.38 20.60
C ILE A 437 20.90 39.32 20.12
N PRO A 438 22.18 38.90 20.02
CA PRO A 438 23.22 39.72 19.41
C PRO A 438 23.08 39.76 17.88
N LYS A 439 23.26 40.95 17.30
CA LYS A 439 23.29 41.22 15.86
C LYS A 439 24.36 40.38 15.14
N ALA A 440 23.94 39.49 14.23
CA ALA A 440 24.85 38.78 13.33
C ALA A 440 25.33 39.72 12.20
N SER A 441 26.60 40.11 12.25
CA SER A 441 27.34 40.68 11.12
C SER A 441 28.00 39.57 10.31
N ARG A 442 27.97 39.71 8.98
CA ARG A 442 28.52 38.78 7.97
C ARG A 442 30.01 38.49 8.17
N SER A 443 30.42 37.22 8.14
CA SER A 443 31.73 36.80 7.58
C SER A 443 31.76 35.31 7.18
N LYS A 444 32.71 34.99 6.30
CA LYS A 444 32.87 33.86 5.35
C LYS A 444 33.11 32.45 5.97
N PRO A 445 32.99 31.35 5.18
CA PRO A 445 33.14 29.98 5.69
C PRO A 445 34.61 29.58 5.90
N ILE A 446 34.89 28.90 7.02
CA ILE A 446 36.19 28.31 7.35
C ILE A 446 36.03 26.78 7.51
N VAL A 447 36.96 26.07 6.87
CA VAL A 447 37.16 24.62 6.73
C VAL A 447 37.57 23.97 8.07
N PRO A 448 37.14 22.73 8.39
CA PRO A 448 37.64 22.02 9.56
C PRO A 448 39.05 21.46 9.35
N ASN A 449 39.95 21.75 10.30
CA ASN A 449 41.34 21.30 10.32
C ASN A 449 41.45 20.00 11.12
N ILE A 450 41.90 18.91 10.47
CA ILE A 450 42.17 17.61 11.08
C ILE A 450 43.62 17.60 11.58
N ALA A 451 43.82 17.31 12.88
CA ALA A 451 45.15 17.02 13.44
C ALA A 451 45.48 15.52 13.36
N LYS A 452 46.77 15.25 13.15
CA LYS A 452 47.40 14.04 12.59
C LYS A 452 47.73 12.91 13.58
N ASN A 453 48.06 11.77 12.95
CA ASN A 453 48.82 10.56 13.35
C ASN A 453 47.93 9.44 13.92
N ASP A 454 48.01 8.19 13.45
CA ASP A 454 49.24 7.43 13.18
C ASP A 454 49.13 6.35 12.07
N LYS A 455 50.31 5.80 11.75
CA LYS A 455 50.73 4.97 10.59
C LYS A 455 50.05 3.59 10.47
N ASN A 456 49.70 3.17 9.24
CA ASN A 456 50.11 1.90 8.58
C ASN A 456 49.36 1.63 7.26
N ALA A 457 50.14 1.47 6.16
CA ALA A 457 49.95 0.73 4.89
C ALA A 457 48.58 0.77 4.15
N ARG A 458 48.45 0.88 2.82
CA ARG A 458 49.22 0.33 1.67
C ARG A 458 48.85 1.12 0.40
N LYS A 459 49.79 1.30 -0.54
CA LYS A 459 49.63 2.01 -1.84
C LYS A 459 49.19 1.07 -2.97
N GLU A 460 48.39 1.58 -3.90
CA GLU A 460 48.29 1.10 -5.29
C GLU A 460 48.43 2.28 -6.29
N PRO A 461 48.86 2.05 -7.56
CA PRO A 461 49.44 3.07 -8.45
C PRO A 461 48.44 3.74 -9.41
N PRO A 462 48.83 4.86 -10.08
CA PRO A 462 47.91 5.77 -10.80
C PRO A 462 47.87 5.53 -12.33
N VAL A 463 46.80 6.01 -12.97
CA VAL A 463 46.58 6.04 -14.45
C VAL A 463 45.99 7.43 -14.83
N PRO A 464 46.29 8.00 -16.03
CA PRO A 464 46.75 9.40 -16.18
C PRO A 464 45.74 10.49 -16.59
N VAL A 465 46.25 11.73 -16.50
CA VAL A 465 45.64 13.06 -16.74
C VAL A 465 45.67 13.48 -18.22
N GLU A 466 44.60 14.08 -18.72
CA GLU A 466 44.54 14.76 -20.03
C GLU A 466 44.52 16.30 -19.88
N ARG A 467 45.21 17.01 -20.79
CA ARG A 467 45.59 18.44 -20.68
C ARG A 467 44.59 19.39 -21.36
N LEU A 468 44.44 20.58 -20.78
CA LEU A 468 43.83 21.78 -21.39
C LEU A 468 44.82 22.51 -22.33
N PRO A 469 44.35 23.18 -23.42
CA PRO A 469 45.10 24.24 -24.08
C PRO A 469 44.68 25.65 -23.66
N LYS A 470 45.65 26.58 -23.71
CA LYS A 470 45.59 28.03 -23.40
C LYS A 470 45.16 28.88 -24.62
N PRO A 471 44.81 30.18 -24.44
CA PRO A 471 44.23 31.04 -25.47
C PRO A 471 45.27 31.91 -26.19
N ASP A 472 44.96 32.39 -27.41
CA ASP A 472 45.36 33.73 -27.91
C ASP A 472 44.60 34.16 -29.20
N LYS A 473 44.78 35.44 -29.57
CA LYS A 473 43.83 36.46 -30.06
C LYS A 473 43.57 36.65 -31.58
N LYS A 474 42.41 37.32 -31.83
CA LYS A 474 42.03 38.37 -32.84
C LYS A 474 41.75 37.99 -34.32
N ILE A 475 40.59 38.43 -34.86
CA ILE A 475 40.38 39.48 -35.90
C ILE A 475 38.87 39.61 -36.30
N GLU A 476 38.55 40.81 -36.77
CA GLU A 476 37.35 41.52 -37.27
C GLU A 476 36.30 40.81 -38.17
N VAL A 477 35.00 41.10 -37.98
CA VAL A 477 34.07 42.04 -38.72
C VAL A 477 33.59 41.54 -40.11
N LEU A 478 32.30 41.19 -40.26
CA LEU A 478 31.29 41.89 -41.10
C LEU A 478 29.95 41.14 -41.20
N LYS A 479 28.91 41.97 -41.37
CA LYS A 479 27.46 41.72 -41.45
C LYS A 479 27.03 40.78 -42.58
N LEU A 480 25.88 40.11 -42.43
CA LEU A 480 24.84 40.08 -43.46
C LEU A 480 23.43 39.87 -42.88
N LYS A 481 22.49 40.52 -43.57
CA LYS A 481 21.09 40.82 -43.26
C LYS A 481 20.13 39.67 -43.61
N SER A 482 19.08 39.57 -42.78
CA SER A 482 17.64 39.35 -43.06
C SER A 482 17.18 38.58 -44.30
N ASP A 483 16.34 37.57 -44.06
CA ASP A 483 14.99 37.32 -44.62
C ASP A 483 14.60 35.86 -44.28
N SER A 484 13.39 35.41 -43.93
CA SER A 484 12.10 35.98 -43.56
C SER A 484 11.21 34.83 -43.05
N ILE A 485 10.58 35.02 -41.88
CA ILE A 485 9.16 34.70 -41.57
C ILE A 485 8.73 33.25 -41.18
N ASN A 486 8.33 33.15 -39.90
CA ASN A 486 7.23 32.39 -39.24
C ASN A 486 7.27 30.82 -39.27
N ILE A 487 7.01 30.05 -38.20
CA ILE A 487 5.93 30.06 -37.19
C ILE A 487 6.36 29.23 -35.92
N VAL A 488 6.23 29.88 -34.75
CA VAL A 488 5.75 29.41 -33.42
C VAL A 488 6.59 28.51 -32.46
N ALA A 489 6.72 29.08 -31.26
CA ALA A 489 6.79 28.51 -29.88
C ALA A 489 8.16 28.23 -29.23
N GLN A 490 8.68 29.26 -28.53
CA GLN A 490 9.44 29.24 -27.26
C GLN A 490 9.67 30.72 -26.84
N PRO A 491 10.14 31.07 -25.61
CA PRO A 491 10.41 30.26 -24.41
C PRO A 491 9.96 30.91 -23.07
N ALA A 492 9.93 30.12 -22.00
CA ALA A 492 9.96 30.64 -20.63
C ALA A 492 11.41 30.75 -20.15
N VAL A 493 11.67 31.76 -19.32
CA VAL A 493 12.88 32.01 -18.54
C VAL A 493 14.00 32.77 -19.26
N ASN A 494 13.79 34.08 -19.44
CA ASN A 494 14.68 35.12 -18.87
C ASN A 494 14.23 36.54 -19.26
N ILE A 495 13.14 37.06 -18.67
CA ILE A 495 12.93 38.51 -18.45
C ILE A 495 12.01 38.68 -17.23
N ILE A 496 12.56 38.64 -16.01
CA ILE A 496 11.94 39.34 -14.87
C ILE A 496 13.03 40.12 -14.14
N ASN A 497 13.68 40.99 -14.91
CA ASN A 497 14.07 42.31 -14.45
C ASN A 497 13.55 43.26 -15.53
N ASP A 498 12.86 44.32 -15.10
CA ASP A 498 12.11 45.34 -15.86
C ASP A 498 10.73 44.97 -16.44
N LYS A 499 9.70 45.15 -15.59
CA LYS A 499 8.52 45.99 -15.85
C LYS A 499 7.61 46.03 -14.62
N ILE A 500 7.84 47.03 -13.76
CA ILE A 500 6.84 47.52 -12.81
C ILE A 500 5.81 48.30 -13.63
N ASP A 501 4.57 47.81 -13.61
CA ASP A 501 3.45 48.36 -14.36
C ASP A 501 3.05 49.74 -13.81
N LYS A 502 3.01 50.76 -14.68
CA LYS A 502 2.65 52.15 -14.35
C LYS A 502 1.18 52.30 -13.94
N ASN A 503 0.36 51.26 -14.08
CA ASN A 503 -1.04 51.26 -13.65
C ASN A 503 -1.23 50.94 -12.16
N ILE A 504 -0.36 50.12 -11.55
CA ILE A 504 -0.46 49.76 -10.12
C ILE A 504 -0.09 50.96 -9.22
N VAL A 505 0.85 51.80 -9.68
CA VAL A 505 1.26 53.03 -8.98
C VAL A 505 0.14 54.09 -9.01
N LYS A 506 -0.63 54.18 -10.11
CA LYS A 506 -1.78 55.09 -10.19
C LYS A 506 -2.95 54.64 -9.30
N GLU A 507 -3.26 53.35 -9.26
CA GLU A 507 -4.31 52.81 -8.41
C GLU A 507 -3.97 52.93 -6.91
N THR A 508 -2.69 52.76 -6.54
CA THR A 508 -2.23 52.98 -5.15
C THR A 508 -2.19 54.45 -4.75
N GLU A 509 -1.91 55.37 -5.68
CA GLU A 509 -1.92 56.81 -5.41
C GLU A 509 -3.36 57.40 -5.31
N GLU A 510 -4.32 56.84 -6.06
CA GLU A 510 -5.76 57.17 -5.94
C GLU A 510 -6.39 56.58 -4.67
N ALA A 511 -6.00 55.36 -4.27
CA ALA A 511 -6.38 54.76 -3.00
C ALA A 511 -5.81 55.54 -1.80
N TYR A 512 -4.59 56.07 -1.91
CA TYR A 512 -3.97 56.89 -0.87
C TYR A 512 -4.61 58.30 -0.76
N LYS A 513 -5.02 58.92 -1.88
CA LYS A 513 -5.75 60.20 -1.88
C LYS A 513 -7.17 60.10 -1.33
N SER A 514 -7.85 58.97 -1.54
CA SER A 514 -9.19 58.71 -0.99
C SER A 514 -9.16 58.45 0.52
N LEU A 515 -8.12 57.79 1.04
CA LEU A 515 -7.87 57.62 2.48
C LEU A 515 -7.47 58.91 3.20
N LYS A 516 -6.85 59.87 2.50
CA LYS A 516 -6.47 61.18 3.08
C LYS A 516 -7.65 62.15 3.19
N LYS A 517 -8.76 61.92 2.47
CA LYS A 517 -10.01 62.71 2.54
C LYS A 517 -10.91 62.36 3.74
N THR A 518 -10.65 61.25 4.44
CA THR A 518 -11.53 60.73 5.51
C THR A 518 -11.10 61.09 6.93
N LYS A 519 -10.05 61.92 7.11
CA LYS A 519 -9.64 62.46 8.41
C LYS A 519 -9.42 63.97 8.33
N SER A 520 -10.50 64.75 8.27
CA SER A 520 -10.54 66.12 8.80
C SER A 520 -11.96 66.69 8.76
N VAL A 521 -12.45 67.10 9.94
CA VAL A 521 -13.51 68.10 10.20
C VAL A 521 -14.97 67.63 10.28
N ASP A 522 -15.38 67.36 11.53
CA ASP A 522 -16.49 67.94 12.30
C ASP A 522 -17.94 67.99 11.75
N THR A 523 -18.82 67.42 12.58
CA THR A 523 -20.28 67.62 12.74
C THR A 523 -20.60 69.11 13.06
N PRO A 524 -21.86 69.61 13.09
CA PRO A 524 -23.15 68.93 13.00
C PRO A 524 -24.23 69.67 12.15
N LEU A 525 -25.47 69.16 12.23
CA LEU A 525 -26.74 69.92 12.35
C LEU A 525 -27.79 69.73 11.22
N LYS A 526 -28.96 69.27 11.70
CA LYS A 526 -30.32 69.78 11.42
C LYS A 526 -31.14 69.21 10.25
N THR A 527 -32.30 68.64 10.65
CA THR A 527 -33.66 68.74 10.03
C THR A 527 -33.83 68.13 8.62
N MET A 528 -34.94 67.56 8.19
CA MET A 528 -36.29 67.24 8.66
C MET A 528 -36.93 66.59 7.42
N LEU A 529 -37.77 65.55 7.57
CA LEU A 529 -38.94 65.28 6.70
C LEU A 529 -38.61 64.91 5.22
N MET A 530 -39.31 64.05 4.48
CA MET A 530 -40.65 63.49 4.57
C MET A 530 -40.74 62.40 3.48
N LYS A 531 -41.58 61.39 3.74
CA LYS A 531 -42.45 60.69 2.76
C LYS A 531 -41.82 59.87 1.63
N ASN A 532 -41.84 58.55 1.83
CA ASN A 532 -42.67 57.55 1.13
C ASN A 532 -43.66 58.05 0.04
N PRO A 533 -44.09 57.18 -0.90
CA PRO A 533 -44.14 55.71 -0.80
C PRO A 533 -43.26 54.93 -1.77
#